data_AF-A0A374P3I5-F1
#
_entry.id   AF-A0A374P3I5-F1
#
_cell.length_a   1.000
_cell.length_b   1.000
_cell.length_c   1.000
_cell.angle_alpha   90.00
_cell.angle_beta   90.00
_cell.angle_gamma   90.00
#
_symmetry.space_group_name_H-M   'P 1'
#
loop_
_entity.id
_entity.type
_entity.pdbx_description
1 polymer ?
#
loop_
_entity_poly.entity_id
_entity_poly.type
_entity_poly.pdbx_seq_one_letter_code
_entity_poly.pdbx_strand_id
1 'polypeptide(L)'
;MGIIENIDNYTDEPSIRVPNTTLREGLAQNNLTFDLLEYCCDTIAKWYTKNLSEIHNNEYVFNKDVHEDNVYLINSIKKDIEQNRKEYMELLISPRIKQENPTISANEIFVVHGHDDGLKNEVARFLEKMTFKPMILHEQASSGDTIIEKIERYSNVGFGIVLYTPCDIGNVSSSPETLNARARQNVVFEHGYLIGKLGRKNVVALVKGDIEKPNDISGVVYINYTMGDGWKTDIAKELNAAGYHIDFNKIFE
;
A
#
# COMPACT_ATOMS: atom_id res chain seq x y z
N MET A 1 11.14 -35.04 -7.97
CA MET A 1 11.68 -33.81 -7.38
C MET A 1 11.66 -32.73 -8.45
N GLY A 2 11.20 -31.53 -8.11
CA GLY A 2 11.12 -30.41 -9.05
C GLY A 2 12.51 -29.82 -9.36
N ILE A 3 12.59 -28.95 -10.38
CA ILE A 3 13.84 -28.28 -10.78
C ILE A 3 14.56 -27.67 -9.56
N ILE A 4 13.82 -26.93 -8.74
CA ILE A 4 14.34 -26.22 -7.56
C ILE A 4 14.91 -27.19 -6.52
N GLU A 5 14.21 -28.28 -6.22
CA GLU A 5 14.68 -29.28 -5.23
C GLU A 5 15.96 -29.99 -5.68
N ASN A 6 16.08 -30.31 -6.97
CA ASN A 6 17.30 -30.93 -7.48
C ASN A 6 18.49 -29.99 -7.39
N ILE A 7 18.30 -28.70 -7.65
CA ILE A 7 19.36 -27.69 -7.51
C ILE A 7 19.75 -27.51 -6.04
N ASP A 8 18.77 -27.33 -5.15
CA ASP A 8 19.01 -27.12 -3.71
C ASP A 8 19.73 -28.33 -3.08
N ASN A 9 19.47 -29.55 -3.57
CA ASN A 9 20.21 -30.74 -3.12
C ASN A 9 21.65 -30.80 -3.65
N TYR A 10 21.96 -30.09 -4.74
CA TYR A 10 23.30 -30.06 -5.33
C TYR A 10 24.17 -28.92 -4.78
N THR A 11 23.59 -27.74 -4.54
CA THR A 11 24.35 -26.56 -4.12
C THR A 11 23.55 -25.61 -3.23
N ASP A 12 24.26 -24.94 -2.32
CA ASP A 12 23.76 -23.84 -1.50
C ASP A 12 24.24 -22.46 -1.99
N GLU A 13 24.81 -22.38 -3.20
CA GLU A 13 25.35 -21.14 -3.76
C GLU A 13 24.28 -20.02 -3.77
N PRO A 14 24.54 -18.86 -3.13
CA PRO A 14 23.55 -17.79 -3.03
C PRO A 14 22.99 -17.30 -4.37
N SER A 15 23.81 -17.36 -5.43
CA SER A 15 23.43 -16.89 -6.78
C SER A 15 22.27 -17.67 -7.40
N ILE A 16 22.04 -18.91 -6.97
CA ILE A 16 20.93 -19.76 -7.42
C ILE A 16 19.91 -20.05 -6.32
N ARG A 17 20.36 -20.16 -5.06
CA ARG A 17 19.50 -20.39 -3.90
C ARG A 17 18.48 -19.27 -3.69
N VAL A 18 18.88 -18.01 -3.92
CA VAL A 18 17.98 -16.85 -3.80
C VAL A 18 16.86 -16.91 -4.86
N PRO A 19 17.14 -17.00 -6.18
CA PRO A 19 16.10 -17.22 -7.20
C PRO A 19 15.20 -18.42 -6.92
N ASN A 20 15.76 -19.56 -6.50
CA ASN A 20 15.02 -20.76 -6.15
C ASN A 20 14.02 -20.53 -5.02
N THR A 21 14.45 -19.84 -3.96
CA THR A 21 13.61 -19.50 -2.81
C THR A 21 12.53 -18.51 -3.22
N THR A 22 12.89 -17.44 -3.95
CA THR A 22 11.95 -16.44 -4.47
C THR A 22 10.87 -17.07 -5.34
N LEU A 23 11.24 -17.99 -6.24
CA LEU A 23 10.27 -18.67 -7.11
C LEU A 23 9.35 -19.60 -6.29
N ARG A 24 9.92 -20.39 -5.36
CA ARG A 24 9.15 -21.30 -4.50
C ARG A 24 8.15 -20.56 -3.62
N GLU A 25 8.61 -19.57 -2.86
CA GLU A 25 7.77 -18.77 -1.97
C GLU A 25 6.77 -17.94 -2.77
N GLY A 26 7.22 -17.38 -3.90
CA GLY A 26 6.40 -16.61 -4.83
C GLY A 26 5.16 -17.35 -5.32
N LEU A 27 5.38 -18.60 -5.77
CA LEU A 27 4.31 -19.48 -6.23
C LEU A 27 3.41 -19.95 -5.07
N ALA A 28 3.99 -20.26 -3.91
CA ALA A 28 3.23 -20.74 -2.74
C ALA A 28 2.33 -19.64 -2.13
N GLN A 29 2.80 -18.40 -2.12
CA GLN A 29 2.11 -17.24 -1.54
C GLN A 29 1.26 -16.49 -2.57
N ASN A 30 1.26 -16.93 -3.84
CA ASN A 30 0.58 -16.29 -4.96
C ASN A 30 0.90 -14.78 -5.09
N ASN A 31 2.16 -14.41 -4.86
CA ASN A 31 2.66 -13.04 -4.88
C ASN A 31 3.84 -12.83 -5.86
N LEU A 32 4.08 -13.80 -6.73
CA LEU A 32 5.10 -13.72 -7.76
C LEU A 32 4.68 -12.74 -8.88
N THR A 33 5.50 -11.73 -9.14
CA THR A 33 5.29 -10.83 -10.29
C THR A 33 5.84 -11.45 -11.57
N PHE A 34 5.35 -11.00 -12.73
CA PHE A 34 5.88 -11.43 -14.02
C PHE A 34 7.39 -11.22 -14.15
N ASP A 35 7.89 -10.03 -13.77
CA ASP A 35 9.32 -9.72 -13.86
C ASP A 35 10.18 -10.64 -12.96
N LEU A 36 9.67 -11.00 -11.77
CA LEU A 36 10.35 -11.92 -10.87
C LEU A 36 10.31 -13.36 -11.40
N LEU A 37 9.19 -13.80 -11.99
CA LEU A 37 9.09 -15.09 -12.65
C LEU A 37 10.11 -15.19 -13.80
N GLU A 38 10.10 -14.21 -14.70
CA GLU A 38 10.99 -14.13 -15.87
C GLU A 38 12.46 -14.14 -15.41
N TYR A 39 12.81 -13.29 -14.44
CA TYR A 39 14.15 -13.22 -13.86
C TYR A 39 14.61 -14.55 -13.24
N CYS A 40 13.75 -15.20 -12.44
CA CYS A 40 14.11 -16.45 -11.77
C CYS A 40 14.31 -17.58 -12.78
N CYS A 41 13.39 -17.74 -13.74
CA CYS A 41 13.52 -18.76 -14.79
C CYS A 41 14.76 -18.56 -15.65
N ASP A 42 15.09 -17.31 -16.01
CA ASP A 42 16.31 -16.96 -16.71
C ASP A 42 17.57 -17.31 -15.94
N THR A 43 17.58 -16.99 -14.65
CA THR A 43 18.74 -17.23 -13.78
C THR A 43 18.96 -18.72 -13.61
N ILE A 44 17.90 -19.51 -13.42
CA ILE A 44 17.99 -20.97 -13.33
C ILE A 44 18.52 -21.59 -14.63
N ALA A 45 18.01 -21.17 -15.78
CA ALA A 45 18.48 -21.68 -17.07
C ALA A 45 19.96 -21.35 -17.33
N LYS A 46 20.39 -20.12 -17.00
CA LYS A 46 21.79 -19.69 -17.10
C LYS A 46 22.69 -20.48 -16.16
N TRP A 47 22.24 -20.71 -14.93
CA TRP A 47 22.98 -21.51 -13.96
C TRP A 47 23.19 -22.95 -14.44
N TYR A 48 22.15 -23.60 -14.97
CA TYR A 48 22.30 -24.93 -15.58
C TYR A 48 23.28 -24.94 -16.74
N THR A 49 23.18 -23.96 -17.64
CA THR A 49 24.10 -23.82 -18.78
C THR A 49 25.56 -23.77 -18.34
N LYS A 50 25.85 -23.11 -17.21
CA LYS A 50 27.20 -22.98 -16.66
C LYS A 50 27.69 -24.23 -15.93
N ASN A 51 26.80 -24.92 -15.19
CA ASN A 51 27.19 -25.94 -14.22
C ASN A 51 26.90 -27.38 -14.67
N LEU A 52 26.19 -27.61 -15.78
CA LEU A 52 25.78 -28.96 -16.19
C LEU A 52 26.96 -29.92 -16.40
N SER A 53 28.05 -29.45 -17.02
CA SER A 53 29.25 -30.28 -17.20
C SER A 53 29.90 -30.67 -15.87
N GLU A 54 29.90 -29.78 -14.89
CA GLU A 54 30.44 -30.06 -13.54
C GLU A 54 29.54 -31.06 -12.80
N ILE A 55 28.21 -30.90 -12.89
CA ILE A 55 27.22 -31.83 -12.35
C ILE A 55 27.43 -33.24 -12.94
N HIS A 56 27.56 -33.34 -14.27
CA HIS A 56 27.73 -34.62 -14.95
C HIS A 56 29.03 -35.32 -14.55
N ASN A 57 30.10 -34.57 -14.31
CA ASN A 57 31.40 -35.11 -13.93
C ASN A 57 31.56 -35.36 -12.42
N ASN A 58 30.60 -34.92 -11.60
CA ASN A 58 30.65 -35.12 -10.15
C ASN A 58 30.23 -36.55 -9.78
N GLU A 59 31.11 -37.29 -9.09
CA GLU A 59 30.87 -38.68 -8.66
C GLU A 59 29.84 -38.80 -7.53
N TYR A 60 29.59 -37.73 -6.78
CA TYR A 60 28.65 -37.69 -5.67
C TYR A 60 27.21 -37.32 -6.08
N VAL A 61 26.99 -37.01 -7.36
CA VAL A 61 25.66 -36.73 -7.92
C VAL A 61 25.11 -38.00 -8.55
N PHE A 62 24.05 -38.55 -7.96
CA PHE A 62 23.45 -39.81 -8.39
C PHE A 62 22.31 -39.66 -9.41
N ASN A 63 21.78 -38.45 -9.57
CA ASN A 63 20.60 -38.11 -10.39
C ASN A 63 20.98 -37.24 -11.60
N LYS A 64 22.07 -37.54 -12.29
CA LYS A 64 22.61 -36.73 -13.40
C LYS A 64 21.60 -36.51 -14.52
N ASP A 65 20.94 -37.58 -14.95
CA ASP A 65 19.91 -37.54 -16.00
C ASP A 65 18.75 -36.58 -15.65
N VAL A 66 18.40 -36.50 -14.36
CA VAL A 66 17.35 -35.58 -13.88
C VAL A 66 17.78 -34.11 -14.05
N HIS A 67 19.06 -33.79 -13.88
CA HIS A 67 19.57 -32.45 -14.14
C HIS A 67 19.55 -32.10 -15.63
N GLU A 68 19.80 -33.07 -16.52
CA GLU A 68 19.65 -32.90 -17.97
C GLU A 68 18.19 -32.63 -18.37
N ASP A 69 17.26 -33.42 -17.84
CA ASP A 69 15.83 -33.23 -18.03
C ASP A 69 15.37 -31.86 -17.52
N ASN A 70 15.91 -31.40 -16.38
CA ASN A 70 15.61 -30.08 -15.83
C ASN A 70 16.10 -28.95 -16.75
N VAL A 71 17.23 -29.13 -17.46
CA VAL A 71 17.70 -28.14 -18.45
C VAL A 71 16.71 -28.03 -19.60
N TYR A 72 16.19 -29.15 -20.09
CA TYR A 72 15.16 -29.12 -21.13
C TYR A 72 13.89 -28.44 -20.62
N LEU A 73 13.43 -28.80 -19.42
CA LEU A 73 12.20 -28.28 -18.83
C LEU A 73 12.27 -26.77 -18.58
N ILE A 74 13.36 -26.25 -17.98
CA ILE A 74 13.47 -24.81 -17.71
C ILE A 74 13.51 -23.99 -19.01
N ASN A 75 14.17 -24.49 -20.05
CA ASN A 75 14.20 -23.82 -21.35
C ASN A 75 12.82 -23.86 -22.05
N SER A 76 12.07 -24.95 -21.90
CA SER A 76 10.69 -25.03 -22.38
C SER A 76 9.79 -24.03 -21.65
N ILE A 77 9.92 -23.91 -20.32
CA ILE A 77 9.18 -22.94 -19.50
C ILE A 77 9.49 -21.52 -19.94
N LYS A 78 10.78 -21.19 -20.12
CA LYS A 78 11.19 -19.87 -20.61
C LYS A 78 10.57 -19.53 -21.96
N LYS A 79 10.65 -20.47 -22.91
CA LYS A 79 10.08 -20.27 -24.24
C LYS A 79 8.57 -20.06 -24.18
N ASP A 80 7.88 -20.79 -23.32
CA ASP A 80 6.45 -20.64 -23.10
C ASP A 80 6.10 -19.27 -22.49
N ILE A 81 6.87 -18.82 -21.50
CA ILE A 81 6.75 -17.47 -20.90
C ILE A 81 6.96 -16.38 -21.96
N GLU A 82 7.98 -16.52 -22.82
CA GLU A 82 8.26 -15.57 -23.90
C GLU A 82 7.14 -15.52 -24.94
N GLN A 83 6.62 -16.68 -25.35
CA GLN A 83 5.55 -16.78 -26.35
C GLN A 83 4.21 -16.27 -25.84
N ASN A 84 3.90 -16.55 -24.57
CA ASN A 84 2.65 -16.20 -23.91
C ASN A 84 2.82 -15.02 -22.95
N ARG A 85 3.81 -14.15 -23.19
CA ARG A 85 4.20 -13.05 -22.29
C ARG A 85 3.02 -12.24 -21.80
N LYS A 86 2.13 -11.84 -22.71
CA LYS A 86 0.95 -11.03 -22.38
C LYS A 86 0.00 -11.77 -21.42
N GLU A 87 -0.25 -13.06 -21.67
CA GLU A 87 -1.16 -13.87 -20.86
C GLU A 87 -0.58 -14.10 -19.46
N TYR A 88 0.71 -14.42 -19.35
CA TYR A 88 1.39 -14.53 -18.06
C TYR A 88 1.47 -13.19 -17.33
N MET A 89 1.70 -12.09 -18.04
CA MET A 89 1.64 -10.76 -17.44
C MET A 89 0.25 -10.49 -16.88
N GLU A 90 -0.83 -10.83 -17.60
CA GLU A 90 -2.22 -10.66 -17.15
C GLU A 90 -2.60 -11.60 -15.98
N LEU A 91 -2.09 -12.83 -15.97
CA LEU A 91 -2.33 -13.83 -14.93
C LEU A 91 -1.58 -13.52 -13.62
N LEU A 92 -0.36 -13.01 -13.73
CA LEU A 92 0.52 -12.67 -12.60
C LEU A 92 0.39 -11.22 -12.16
N ILE A 93 -0.59 -10.48 -12.71
CA ILE A 93 -1.14 -9.31 -12.02
C ILE A 93 -1.71 -9.84 -10.72
N SER A 94 -0.97 -9.65 -9.62
CA SER A 94 -1.46 -9.98 -8.29
C SER A 94 -2.88 -9.44 -8.12
N PRO A 95 -3.83 -10.19 -7.52
CA PRO A 95 -5.13 -9.65 -7.13
C PRO A 95 -5.01 -8.39 -6.24
N ARG A 96 -3.83 -8.16 -5.63
CA ARG A 96 -3.51 -6.96 -4.86
C ARG A 96 -3.11 -5.73 -5.69
N ILE A 97 -2.86 -5.87 -7.00
CA ILE A 97 -2.72 -4.74 -7.94
C ILE A 97 -3.65 -4.94 -9.14
N LYS A 98 -4.83 -5.52 -8.88
CA LYS A 98 -6.08 -5.06 -9.50
C LYS A 98 -6.78 -4.12 -8.51
N GLN A 99 -6.07 -3.12 -7.99
CA GLN A 99 -6.66 -1.81 -8.21
C GLN A 99 -6.41 -1.57 -9.69
N GLU A 100 -7.47 -1.71 -10.51
CA GLU A 100 -7.72 -0.67 -11.52
C GLU A 100 -7.18 0.61 -10.87
N ASN A 101 -6.25 1.37 -11.45
CA ASN A 101 -6.12 2.76 -10.98
C ASN A 101 -7.52 3.32 -11.25
N PRO A 102 -8.46 3.35 -10.27
CA PRO A 102 -9.76 3.87 -10.59
C PRO A 102 -9.39 5.33 -10.84
N THR A 103 -9.93 5.90 -11.91
CA THR A 103 -9.73 7.33 -12.18
C THR A 103 -9.85 8.07 -10.86
N ILE A 104 -8.73 8.63 -10.38
CA ILE A 104 -8.67 9.27 -9.06
C ILE A 104 -9.84 10.24 -9.04
N SER A 105 -10.73 10.04 -8.07
CA SER A 105 -11.93 10.87 -8.02
C SER A 105 -11.51 12.28 -7.66
N ALA A 106 -11.54 13.16 -8.67
CA ALA A 106 -11.15 14.57 -8.52
C ALA A 106 -12.20 15.38 -7.75
N ASN A 107 -13.32 14.78 -7.35
CA ASN A 107 -14.38 15.43 -6.59
C ASN A 107 -14.64 14.81 -5.22
N GLU A 108 -14.00 13.68 -4.89
CA GLU A 108 -14.16 13.04 -3.59
C GLU A 108 -12.98 13.37 -2.68
N ILE A 109 -13.30 13.66 -1.42
CA ILE A 109 -12.32 14.00 -0.38
C ILE A 109 -12.51 13.01 0.76
N PHE A 110 -11.46 12.26 1.08
CA PHE A 110 -11.55 11.25 2.13
C PHE A 110 -11.47 11.92 3.50
N VAL A 111 -12.42 11.62 4.38
CA VAL A 111 -12.49 12.22 5.72
C VAL A 111 -12.36 11.13 6.77
N VAL A 112 -11.26 11.19 7.52
CA VAL A 112 -10.97 10.31 8.65
C VAL A 112 -11.43 11.00 9.93
N HIS A 113 -12.15 10.30 10.80
CA HIS A 113 -12.61 10.85 12.07
C HIS A 113 -12.64 9.82 13.20
N GLY A 114 -12.52 10.31 14.43
CA GLY A 114 -12.77 9.54 15.66
C GLY A 114 -14.25 9.57 16.06
N HIS A 115 -14.53 9.69 17.36
CA HIS A 115 -15.91 9.75 17.87
C HIS A 115 -16.58 11.14 17.79
N ASP A 116 -15.86 12.19 17.35
CA ASP A 116 -16.41 13.54 17.28
C ASP A 116 -17.24 13.72 15.99
N ASP A 117 -18.52 13.32 16.05
CA ASP A 117 -19.47 13.50 14.96
C ASP A 117 -19.75 14.98 14.66
N GLY A 118 -19.60 15.88 15.64
CA GLY A 118 -19.84 17.30 15.48
C GLY A 118 -18.89 17.91 14.45
N LEU A 119 -17.57 17.74 14.67
CA LEU A 119 -16.56 18.22 13.74
C LEU A 119 -16.64 17.52 12.38
N LYS A 120 -16.89 16.20 12.38
CA LYS A 120 -17.09 15.41 11.16
C LYS A 120 -18.20 16.01 10.28
N ASN A 121 -19.37 16.29 10.87
CA ASN A 121 -20.50 16.84 10.15
C ASN A 121 -20.25 18.27 9.67
N GLU A 122 -19.50 19.07 10.43
CA GLU A 122 -19.13 20.44 10.02
C GLU A 122 -18.20 20.42 8.80
N VAL A 123 -17.20 19.54 8.79
CA VAL A 123 -16.28 19.34 7.66
C VAL A 123 -17.02 18.79 6.45
N ALA A 124 -17.90 17.80 6.63
CA ALA A 124 -18.70 17.24 5.54
C ALA A 124 -19.55 18.32 4.84
N ARG A 125 -20.28 19.13 5.63
CA ARG A 125 -21.09 20.24 5.10
C ARG A 125 -20.25 21.29 4.39
N PHE A 126 -19.07 21.61 4.93
CA PHE A 126 -18.14 22.52 4.27
C PHE A 126 -17.70 21.98 2.89
N LEU A 127 -17.32 20.70 2.80
CA LEU A 127 -16.93 20.08 1.54
C LEU A 127 -18.09 20.06 0.53
N GLU A 128 -19.29 19.71 0.97
CA GLU A 128 -20.50 19.74 0.14
C GLU A 128 -20.80 21.14 -0.40
N LYS A 129 -20.66 22.19 0.44
CA LYS A 129 -20.79 23.60 0.03
C LYS A 129 -19.77 23.97 -1.05
N MET A 130 -18.56 23.43 -0.93
CA MET A 130 -17.49 23.56 -1.93
C MET A 130 -17.66 22.60 -3.12
N THR A 131 -18.81 21.93 -3.25
CA THR A 131 -19.19 20.98 -4.32
C THR A 131 -18.39 19.67 -4.35
N PHE A 132 -17.61 19.39 -3.31
CA PHE A 132 -16.93 18.12 -3.10
C PHE A 132 -17.81 17.11 -2.39
N LYS A 133 -17.54 15.83 -2.62
CA LYS A 133 -18.21 14.72 -1.95
C LYS A 133 -17.33 14.17 -0.82
N PRO A 134 -17.73 14.29 0.46
CA PRO A 134 -16.99 13.69 1.56
C PRO A 134 -17.12 12.15 1.52
N MET A 135 -15.98 11.46 1.58
CA MET A 135 -15.91 10.01 1.70
C MET A 135 -15.54 9.63 3.14
N ILE A 136 -16.56 9.34 3.95
CA ILE A 136 -16.43 8.97 5.36
C ILE A 136 -16.53 7.45 5.49
N LEU A 137 -15.45 6.82 5.95
CA LEU A 137 -15.31 5.36 5.97
C LEU A 137 -16.36 4.64 6.83
N HIS A 138 -16.67 5.19 8.01
CA HIS A 138 -17.62 4.59 8.96
C HIS A 138 -19.06 4.60 8.44
N GLU A 139 -19.37 5.45 7.46
CA GLU A 139 -20.69 5.55 6.84
C GLU A 139 -20.85 4.58 5.65
N GLN A 140 -19.74 4.01 5.15
CA GLN A 140 -19.79 3.06 4.04
C GLN A 140 -20.17 1.66 4.52
N ALA A 141 -20.90 0.92 3.68
CA ALA A 141 -21.22 -0.48 3.93
C ALA A 141 -19.94 -1.30 4.15
N SER A 142 -19.93 -2.11 5.22
CA SER A 142 -18.77 -2.96 5.53
C SER A 142 -18.70 -4.20 4.65
N SER A 143 -19.81 -4.72 4.11
CA SER A 143 -19.82 -5.84 3.14
C SER A 143 -18.99 -7.08 3.53
N GLY A 144 -18.73 -7.31 4.83
CA GLY A 144 -17.85 -8.38 5.33
C GLY A 144 -16.36 -8.02 5.36
N ASP A 145 -15.98 -6.85 4.85
CA ASP A 145 -14.61 -6.33 4.81
C ASP A 145 -14.15 -5.85 6.19
N THR A 146 -12.86 -6.06 6.45
CA THR A 146 -12.12 -5.42 7.53
C THR A 146 -11.96 -3.92 7.30
N ILE A 147 -11.61 -3.17 8.35
CA ILE A 147 -11.34 -1.72 8.24
C ILE A 147 -10.28 -1.43 7.18
N ILE A 148 -9.23 -2.25 7.09
CA ILE A 148 -8.14 -2.09 6.12
C ILE A 148 -8.66 -2.23 4.69
N GLU A 149 -9.44 -3.27 4.42
CA GLU A 149 -10.03 -3.51 3.10
C GLU A 149 -11.03 -2.40 2.71
N LYS A 150 -11.80 -1.87 3.66
CA LYS A 150 -12.66 -0.70 3.40
C LYS A 150 -11.81 0.52 3.03
N ILE A 151 -10.74 0.80 3.78
CA ILE A 151 -9.84 1.93 3.48
C ILE A 151 -9.27 1.76 2.08
N GLU A 152 -8.76 0.58 1.73
CA GLU A 152 -8.22 0.29 0.40
C GLU A 152 -9.24 0.58 -0.70
N ARG A 153 -10.49 0.13 -0.53
CA ARG A 153 -11.59 0.31 -1.48
C ARG A 153 -11.96 1.78 -1.69
N TYR A 154 -12.10 2.55 -0.60
CA TYR A 154 -12.65 3.90 -0.65
C TYR A 154 -11.59 5.02 -0.71
N SER A 155 -10.30 4.69 -0.60
CA SER A 155 -9.19 5.66 -0.61
C SER A 155 -8.70 6.06 -2.00
N ASN A 156 -9.45 5.75 -3.07
CA ASN A 156 -9.13 6.15 -4.44
C ASN A 156 -9.60 7.60 -4.74
N VAL A 157 -9.20 8.50 -3.84
CA VAL A 157 -9.47 9.94 -3.85
C VAL A 157 -8.18 10.71 -4.15
N GLY A 158 -8.29 12.00 -4.49
CA GLY A 158 -7.11 12.85 -4.68
C GLY A 158 -6.62 13.58 -3.41
N PHE A 159 -7.41 13.60 -2.34
CA PHE A 159 -7.07 14.36 -1.13
C PHE A 159 -7.72 13.78 0.13
N GLY A 160 -7.04 13.89 1.27
CA GLY A 160 -7.49 13.40 2.57
C GLY A 160 -7.50 14.49 3.66
N ILE A 161 -8.54 14.49 4.50
CA ILE A 161 -8.66 15.33 5.69
C ILE A 161 -8.78 14.41 6.90
N VAL A 162 -7.88 14.58 7.87
CA VAL A 162 -7.83 13.77 9.10
C VAL A 162 -8.23 14.60 10.30
N LEU A 163 -9.30 14.20 10.99
CA LEU A 163 -9.84 14.92 12.14
C LEU A 163 -9.21 14.43 13.44
N TYR A 164 -8.31 15.25 13.95
CA TYR A 164 -7.56 15.05 15.18
C TYR A 164 -8.35 15.66 16.35
N THR A 165 -9.12 14.84 17.05
CA THR A 165 -9.96 15.25 18.19
C THR A 165 -9.57 14.49 19.47
N PRO A 166 -9.84 15.04 20.67
CA PRO A 166 -9.45 14.45 21.97
C PRO A 166 -10.34 13.24 22.33
N CYS A 167 -10.28 12.16 21.53
CA CYS A 167 -11.11 10.97 21.69
C CYS A 167 -10.57 10.00 22.73
N ASP A 168 -9.25 9.86 22.79
CA ASP A 168 -8.57 8.95 23.71
C ASP A 168 -7.65 9.77 24.64
N ILE A 169 -7.23 9.15 25.74
CA ILE A 169 -6.18 9.68 26.61
C ILE A 169 -5.03 8.67 26.73
N GLY A 170 -3.79 9.15 26.77
CA GLY A 170 -2.63 8.30 26.90
C GLY A 170 -1.34 9.10 27.10
N ASN A 171 -0.26 8.39 27.37
CA ASN A 171 1.08 8.96 27.41
C ASN A 171 2.13 7.86 27.24
N VAL A 172 3.41 8.26 27.12
CA VAL A 172 4.55 7.35 27.20
C VAL A 172 4.58 6.62 28.54
N SER A 173 5.02 5.37 28.53
CA SER A 173 5.07 4.53 29.74
C SER A 173 5.99 5.07 30.84
N SER A 174 6.94 5.94 30.48
CA SER A 174 7.82 6.65 31.43
C SER A 174 7.13 7.81 32.16
N SER A 175 5.90 8.16 31.80
CA SER A 175 5.13 9.25 32.41
C SER A 175 3.67 8.85 32.63
N PRO A 176 3.40 7.75 33.36
CA PRO A 176 2.06 7.18 33.50
C PRO A 176 1.10 8.09 34.29
N GLU A 177 1.65 8.99 35.12
CA GLU A 177 0.90 9.89 36.00
C GLU A 177 0.25 11.07 35.26
N THR A 178 0.69 11.35 34.03
CA THR A 178 0.20 12.47 33.22
C THR A 178 -0.46 11.90 31.98
N LEU A 179 -1.76 12.07 31.81
CA LEU A 179 -2.46 11.61 30.61
C LEU A 179 -2.71 12.80 29.68
N ASN A 180 -2.34 12.66 28.41
CA ASN A 180 -2.60 13.65 27.38
C ASN A 180 -3.80 13.22 26.55
N ALA A 181 -4.64 14.19 26.18
CA ALA A 181 -5.66 13.95 25.18
C ALA A 181 -5.01 13.66 23.82
N ARG A 182 -5.57 12.73 23.04
CA ARG A 182 -5.02 12.33 21.75
C ARG A 182 -6.10 11.84 20.79
N ALA A 183 -5.75 11.85 19.51
CA ALA A 183 -6.56 11.20 18.49
C ALA A 183 -6.61 9.68 18.72
N ARG A 184 -7.70 9.06 18.27
CA ARG A 184 -7.87 7.61 18.35
C ARG A 184 -6.78 6.89 17.57
N GLN A 185 -6.30 5.74 18.03
CA GLN A 185 -5.22 5.00 17.32
C GLN A 185 -5.56 4.67 15.87
N ASN A 186 -6.80 4.30 15.58
CA ASN A 186 -7.25 4.03 14.21
C ASN A 186 -7.13 5.27 13.31
N VAL A 187 -7.44 6.47 13.84
CA VAL A 187 -7.28 7.74 13.12
C VAL A 187 -5.81 8.00 12.79
N VAL A 188 -4.90 7.70 13.73
CA VAL A 188 -3.46 7.82 13.50
C VAL A 188 -2.96 6.82 12.46
N PHE A 189 -3.46 5.58 12.48
CA PHE A 189 -3.15 4.56 11.48
C PHE A 189 -3.64 4.97 10.08
N GLU A 190 -4.90 5.40 9.97
CA GLU A 190 -5.51 5.87 8.73
C GLU A 190 -4.77 7.10 8.17
N HIS A 191 -4.30 8.00 9.03
CA HIS A 191 -3.45 9.11 8.63
C HIS A 191 -2.15 8.62 7.97
N GLY A 192 -1.44 7.69 8.60
CA GLY A 192 -0.23 7.09 8.04
C GLY A 192 -0.48 6.42 6.69
N TYR A 193 -1.58 5.68 6.58
CA TYR A 193 -1.98 5.04 5.32
C TYR A 193 -2.25 6.08 4.22
N LEU A 194 -3.01 7.15 4.50
CA LEU A 194 -3.31 8.19 3.52
C LEU A 194 -2.05 8.92 3.06
N ILE A 195 -1.09 9.19 3.96
CA ILE A 195 0.21 9.77 3.56
C ILE A 195 0.94 8.83 2.59
N GLY A 196 0.95 7.53 2.87
CA GLY A 196 1.59 6.53 2.02
C GLY A 196 0.93 6.41 0.65
N LYS A 197 -0.40 6.48 0.59
CA LYS A 197 -1.18 6.32 -0.66
C LYS A 197 -1.29 7.59 -1.49
N LEU A 198 -1.62 8.73 -0.86
CA LEU A 198 -1.89 10.00 -1.54
C LEU A 198 -0.66 10.90 -1.63
N GLY A 199 0.34 10.66 -0.78
CA GLY A 199 1.47 11.55 -0.58
C GLY A 199 1.16 12.68 0.39
N ARG A 200 2.16 13.10 1.17
CA ARG A 200 2.04 14.10 2.24
C ARG A 200 1.41 15.44 1.83
N LYS A 201 1.54 15.84 0.56
CA LYS A 201 1.01 17.12 0.03
C LYS A 201 -0.51 17.10 -0.19
N ASN A 202 -1.10 15.90 -0.21
CA ASN A 202 -2.52 15.68 -0.48
C ASN A 202 -3.28 15.25 0.79
N VAL A 203 -2.69 15.50 1.97
CA VAL A 203 -3.27 15.13 3.25
C VAL A 203 -3.10 16.28 4.22
N VAL A 204 -4.18 16.62 4.93
CA VAL A 204 -4.17 17.63 5.98
C VAL A 204 -4.77 17.08 7.27
N ALA A 205 -4.19 17.45 8.41
CA ALA A 205 -4.72 17.11 9.73
C ALA A 205 -5.40 18.34 10.36
N LEU A 206 -6.71 18.25 10.60
CA LEU A 206 -7.48 19.29 11.31
C LEU A 206 -7.55 18.95 12.79
N VAL A 207 -6.92 19.77 13.63
CA VAL A 207 -6.68 19.50 15.05
C VAL A 207 -7.60 20.33 15.94
N LYS A 208 -8.44 19.68 16.74
CA LYS A 208 -9.34 20.33 17.69
C LYS A 208 -8.80 20.21 19.11
N GLY A 209 -8.48 21.36 19.71
CA GLY A 209 -7.94 21.45 21.07
C GLY A 209 -6.45 21.14 21.16
N ASP A 210 -5.97 21.05 22.40
CA ASP A 210 -4.59 20.67 22.68
C ASP A 210 -4.50 19.16 22.85
N ILE A 211 -3.92 18.48 21.86
CA ILE A 211 -3.81 17.03 21.84
C ILE A 211 -2.42 16.57 21.39
N GLU A 212 -2.01 15.41 21.87
CA GLU A 212 -0.80 14.72 21.45
C GLU A 212 -0.83 14.43 19.95
N LYS A 213 0.27 14.75 19.27
CA LYS A 213 0.48 14.50 17.84
C LYS A 213 1.64 13.50 17.68
N PRO A 214 1.61 12.62 16.67
CA PRO A 214 2.72 11.72 16.40
C PRO A 214 3.99 12.50 16.04
N ASN A 215 5.12 12.14 16.67
CA ASN A 215 6.41 12.86 16.48
C ASN A 215 7.00 12.68 15.08
N ASP A 216 6.78 11.54 14.42
CA ASP A 216 7.46 11.17 13.18
C ASP A 216 6.74 11.60 11.89
N ILE A 217 5.61 12.33 11.98
CA ILE A 217 4.86 12.82 10.81
C ILE A 217 5.35 14.22 10.41
N SER A 218 6.66 14.35 10.23
CA SER A 218 7.28 15.60 9.78
C SER A 218 6.93 15.89 8.32
N GLY A 219 6.32 17.06 8.06
CA GLY A 219 6.00 17.53 6.70
C GLY A 219 4.55 17.31 6.23
N VAL A 220 3.63 16.93 7.13
CA VAL A 220 2.18 17.07 6.90
C VAL A 220 1.68 18.38 7.49
N VAL A 221 0.71 19.00 6.82
CA VAL A 221 0.09 20.25 7.28
C VAL A 221 -0.89 19.96 8.41
N TYR A 222 -0.67 20.61 9.55
CA TYR A 222 -1.61 20.63 10.68
C TYR A 222 -2.32 21.98 10.71
N ILE A 223 -3.65 21.95 10.60
CA ILE A 223 -4.52 23.12 10.73
C ILE A 223 -5.21 23.02 12.08
N ASN A 224 -5.16 24.09 12.88
CA ASN A 224 -5.90 24.13 14.13
C ASN A 224 -7.36 24.49 13.85
N TYR A 225 -8.28 23.69 14.36
CA TYR A 225 -9.69 24.00 14.39
C TYR A 225 -9.96 25.14 15.38
N THR A 226 -10.66 26.16 14.90
CA THR A 226 -11.12 27.31 15.68
C THR A 226 -12.64 27.42 15.52
N MET A 227 -13.36 27.95 16.51
CA MET A 227 -14.83 28.14 16.45
C MET A 227 -15.33 29.13 15.36
N GLY A 228 -14.48 29.57 14.44
CA GLY A 228 -14.84 30.38 13.27
C GLY A 228 -14.29 29.78 11.97
N ASP A 229 -14.52 30.46 10.85
CA ASP A 229 -14.26 29.91 9.50
C ASP A 229 -12.79 29.95 9.04
N GLY A 230 -11.86 30.29 9.93
CA GLY A 230 -10.42 30.36 9.61
C GLY A 230 -9.88 29.03 9.08
N TRP A 231 -10.22 27.93 9.75
CA TRP A 231 -9.80 26.58 9.34
C TRP A 231 -10.34 26.18 7.96
N LYS A 232 -11.55 26.66 7.58
CA LYS A 232 -12.14 26.40 6.26
C LYS A 232 -11.32 27.05 5.17
N THR A 233 -10.87 28.28 5.41
CA THR A 233 -9.99 29.03 4.50
C THR A 233 -8.65 28.32 4.32
N ASP A 234 -8.07 27.80 5.40
CA ASP A 234 -6.79 27.10 5.33
C ASP A 234 -6.92 25.74 4.62
N ILE A 235 -7.98 24.96 4.85
CA ILE A 235 -8.24 23.74 4.08
C ILE A 235 -8.46 24.06 2.60
N ALA A 236 -9.19 25.13 2.28
CA ALA A 236 -9.42 25.56 0.90
C ALA A 236 -8.11 25.92 0.17
N LYS A 237 -7.15 26.53 0.87
CA LYS A 237 -5.81 26.81 0.30
C LYS A 237 -5.06 25.51 -0.02
N GLU A 238 -5.08 24.53 0.89
CA GLU A 238 -4.41 23.24 0.67
C GLU A 238 -5.05 22.44 -0.48
N LEU A 239 -6.37 22.42 -0.57
CA LEU A 239 -7.08 21.82 -1.72
C LEU A 239 -6.67 22.49 -3.04
N ASN A 240 -6.63 23.83 -3.07
CA ASN A 240 -6.18 24.57 -4.25
C ASN A 240 -4.72 24.26 -4.61
N ALA A 241 -3.83 24.17 -3.62
CA ALA A 241 -2.43 23.80 -3.81
C ALA A 241 -2.24 22.36 -4.32
N ALA A 242 -3.15 21.45 -3.95
CA ALA A 242 -3.22 20.08 -4.47
C ALA A 242 -3.83 19.98 -5.88
N GLY A 243 -4.27 21.10 -6.46
CA GLY A 243 -4.78 21.18 -7.83
C GLY A 243 -6.31 21.13 -7.96
N TYR A 244 -7.06 21.22 -6.86
CA TYR A 244 -8.52 21.31 -6.90
C TYR A 244 -8.97 22.73 -7.25
N HIS A 245 -10.05 22.86 -8.03
CA HIS A 245 -10.64 24.17 -8.34
C HIS A 245 -11.52 24.65 -7.19
N ILE A 246 -11.08 25.72 -6.51
CA ILE A 246 -11.72 26.27 -5.32
C ILE A 246 -12.32 27.65 -5.60
N ASP A 247 -13.62 27.78 -5.39
CA ASP A 247 -14.29 29.09 -5.35
C ASP A 247 -14.28 29.62 -3.92
N PHE A 248 -13.36 30.53 -3.62
CA PHE A 248 -13.19 31.10 -2.28
C PHE A 248 -14.38 31.95 -1.82
N ASN A 249 -15.24 32.44 -2.74
CA ASN A 249 -16.42 33.21 -2.35
C ASN A 249 -17.41 32.35 -1.56
N LYS A 250 -17.56 31.07 -1.94
CA LYS A 250 -18.41 30.10 -1.26
C LYS A 250 -17.99 29.84 0.19
N ILE A 251 -16.81 30.24 0.63
CA ILE A 251 -16.40 30.08 2.02
C ILE A 251 -17.16 31.06 2.93
N PHE A 252 -17.43 32.28 2.43
CA PHE A 252 -17.96 33.41 3.20
C PHE A 252 -19.47 33.67 3.01
N GLU A 253 -20.12 32.94 2.10
CA GLU A 253 -21.59 32.97 1.90
C GLU A 253 -22.38 32.30 3.04
#